data_AF-A0A5L0W234-F1
#
_entry.id   AF-A0A5L0W234-F1
#
_cell.length_a   1.000
_cell.length_b   1.000
_cell.length_c   1.000
_cell.angle_alpha   90.00
_cell.angle_beta   90.00
_cell.angle_gamma   90.00
#
_symmetry.space_group_name_H-M   'P 1'
#
loop_
_entity.id
_entity.type
_entity.pdbx_description
1 polymer ?
#
loop_
_entity_poly.entity_id
_entity_poly.type
_entity_poly.pdbx_seq_one_letter_code
_entity_poly.pdbx_strand_id
1 'polypeptide(L)' 'MAEVKIRDLDAAVVKQLDQLAREKKMSRESFLRQFLTSIAALEESNHLIGKQEEAFQKMTIGIIELTKDVRQLLTEIRE' A
#
# COMPACT_ATOMS: atom_id res chain seq x y z
N MET A 1 -0.95 -19.64 -17.89
CA MET A 1 -0.39 -18.33 -17.48
C MET A 1 -0.79 -17.30 -18.52
N ALA A 2 -1.21 -16.11 -18.10
CA ALA A 2 -1.51 -15.03 -19.03
C ALA A 2 -0.21 -14.39 -19.56
N GLU A 3 -0.18 -14.05 -20.84
CA GLU A 3 0.93 -13.35 -21.48
C GLU A 3 0.55 -11.88 -21.67
N VAL A 4 1.48 -10.97 -21.36
CA VAL A 4 1.32 -9.52 -21.56
C VAL A 4 2.39 -9.06 -22.54
N LYS A 5 1.98 -8.39 -23.61
CA LYS A 5 2.88 -7.77 -24.60
C LYS A 5 2.82 -6.26 -24.44
N ILE A 6 3.96 -5.65 -24.13
CA ILE A 6 4.12 -4.20 -24.05
C ILE A 6 4.76 -3.75 -25.36
N ARG A 7 4.10 -2.86 -26.10
CA ARG A 7 4.55 -2.34 -27.40
C ARG A 7 4.97 -0.88 -27.26
N ASP A 8 5.69 -0.39 -28.27
CA ASP A 8 6.05 1.02 -28.42
C ASP A 8 6.84 1.59 -27.21
N LEU A 9 7.63 0.75 -26.56
CA LEU A 9 8.53 1.17 -25.49
C LEU A 9 9.76 1.83 -26.09
N ASP A 10 10.12 3.00 -25.57
CA ASP A 10 11.32 3.72 -25.99
C ASP A 10 12.57 2.83 -25.83
N ALA A 11 13.44 2.84 -26.83
CA ALA A 11 14.66 2.02 -26.85
C ALA A 11 15.60 2.33 -25.66
N ALA A 12 15.63 3.58 -25.19
CA ALA A 12 16.38 3.98 -24.00
C ALA A 12 15.83 3.31 -22.74
N VAL A 13 14.51 3.19 -22.63
CA VAL A 13 13.85 2.50 -21.51
C VAL A 13 14.17 1.01 -21.56
N VAL A 14 14.07 0.38 -22.73
CA VAL A 14 14.45 -1.04 -22.90
C VAL A 14 15.88 -1.28 -22.46
N LYS A 15 16.81 -0.39 -22.84
CA LYS A 15 18.22 -0.49 -22.45
C LYS A 15 18.43 -0.37 -20.94
N GLN A 16 17.70 0.53 -20.28
CA GLN A 16 17.73 0.65 -18.82
C GLN A 16 17.21 -0.62 -18.13
N LEU A 17 16.10 -1.19 -18.62
CA LEU A 17 15.55 -2.45 -18.09
C LEU A 17 16.53 -3.61 -18.25
N ASP A 18 17.21 -3.70 -19.40
CA ASP A 18 18.25 -4.70 -19.64
C ASP A 18 19.42 -4.52 -18.67
N GLN A 19 19.85 -3.28 -18.41
CA GLN A 19 20.92 -2.97 -17.47
C GLN A 19 20.56 -3.37 -16.03
N LEU A 20 19.36 -3.01 -15.56
CA LEU A 20 18.87 -3.37 -14.23
C LEU A 20 18.77 -4.89 -14.04
N ALA A 21 18.32 -5.61 -15.07
CA ALA A 21 18.26 -7.07 -15.04
C ALA A 21 19.67 -7.69 -14.96
N ARG A 22 20.64 -7.14 -15.70
CA ARG A 22 22.05 -7.58 -15.67
C ARG A 22 22.70 -7.36 -14.31
N GLU A 23 22.48 -6.20 -13.69
CA GLU A 23 22.98 -5.90 -12.34
C GLU A 23 22.50 -6.92 -11.32
N LYS A 24 21.26 -7.40 -11.48
CA LYS A 24 20.66 -8.45 -10.65
C LYS A 24 20.93 -9.87 -11.14
N LYS A 25 21.77 -10.04 -12.17
CA LYS A 25 22.15 -11.34 -12.78
C LYS A 25 20.96 -12.20 -13.20
N MET A 26 19.94 -11.58 -13.79
CA MET A 26 18.71 -12.24 -14.25
C MET A 26 18.33 -11.79 -15.66
N SER A 27 17.41 -12.52 -16.30
CA SER A 27 16.85 -12.09 -17.59
C SER A 27 15.95 -10.87 -17.42
N ARG A 28 15.83 -10.05 -18.46
CA ARG A 28 14.88 -8.92 -18.48
C ARG A 28 13.47 -9.38 -18.15
N GLU A 29 13.05 -10.53 -18.68
CA GLU A 29 11.73 -11.10 -18.39
C GLU A 29 11.56 -11.44 -16.92
N SER A 30 12.53 -12.12 -16.31
CA SER A 30 12.48 -12.45 -14.88
C SER A 30 12.45 -11.20 -14.02
N PHE A 31 13.26 -10.19 -14.39
CA PHE A 31 13.28 -8.89 -13.73
C PHE A 31 11.91 -8.22 -13.78
N LEU A 32 11.31 -8.13 -14.97
CA LEU A 32 10.00 -7.52 -15.17
C LEU A 32 8.89 -8.27 -14.42
N ARG A 33 8.90 -9.61 -14.43
CA ARG A 33 7.95 -10.41 -13.64
C ARG A 33 8.07 -10.13 -12.15
N GLN A 34 9.29 -10.11 -11.62
CA GLN A 34 9.53 -9.81 -10.21
C GLN A 34 9.10 -8.39 -9.87
N PHE A 35 9.48 -7.42 -10.69
CA PHE A 35 9.16 -6.00 -10.50
C PHE A 35 7.65 -5.74 -10.53
N LEU A 36 6.94 -6.27 -11.52
CA LEU A 36 5.48 -6.14 -11.61
C LEU A 36 4.77 -6.82 -10.44
N THR A 37 5.27 -7.96 -9.98
CA THR A 37 4.74 -8.66 -8.79
C THR A 37 4.94 -7.81 -7.53
N SER A 38 6.12 -7.22 -7.37
CA SER A 38 6.40 -6.33 -6.24
C SER A 38 5.52 -5.09 -6.22
N ILE A 39 5.26 -4.48 -7.39
CA ILE A 39 4.35 -3.33 -7.49
C ILE A 39 2.93 -3.73 -7.09
N ALA A 40 2.41 -4.83 -7.64
CA ALA A 40 1.05 -5.29 -7.31
C ALA A 40 0.89 -5.59 -5.81
N ALA A 41 1.90 -6.22 -5.19
CA ALA A 41 1.90 -6.49 -3.76
C ALA A 41 1.99 -5.20 -2.91
N LEU A 42 2.74 -4.19 -3.37
CA LEU A 42 2.83 -2.90 -2.68
C LEU A 42 1.52 -2.12 -2.73
N GLU A 43 0.82 -2.10 -3.86
CA GLU A 43 -0.51 -1.49 -3.96
C GLU A 43 -1.51 -2.15 -3.01
N GLU A 44 -1.53 -3.49 -2.97
CA GLU A 44 -2.38 -4.24 -2.06
C GLU A 44 -2.04 -3.93 -0.59
N SER A 45 -0.75 -3.90 -0.25
CA SER A 45 -0.28 -3.55 1.09
C SER A 45 -0.68 -2.12 1.49
N ASN A 46 -0.47 -1.14 0.61
CA ASN A 46 -0.85 0.26 0.86
C ASN A 46 -2.35 0.42 1.04
N HIS A 47 -3.15 -0.31 0.26
CA HIS A 47 -4.61 -0.32 0.42
C HIS A 47 -5.05 -0.91 1.77
N LEU A 48 -4.38 -1.98 2.21
CA LEU A 48 -4.63 -2.58 3.53
C LEU A 48 -4.20 -1.65 4.68
N ILE A 49 -3.08 -0.94 4.54
CA ILE A 49 -2.63 0.07 5.50
C ILE A 49 -3.66 1.20 5.60
N GLY A 50 -4.10 1.76 4.48
CA GLY A 50 -5.10 2.83 4.48
C GLY A 50 -6.41 2.42 5.16
N LYS A 51 -6.88 1.19 4.93
CA LYS A 51 -8.06 0.65 5.63
C LYS A 51 -7.84 0.50 7.14
N GLN A 52 -6.66 0.07 7.58
CA GLN A 52 -6.33 -0.05 8.99
C GLN A 52 -6.24 1.31 9.67
N GLU A 53 -5.63 2.31 9.00
CA GLU A 53 -5.57 3.68 9.49
C GLU A 53 -6.98 4.27 9.65
N GLU A 54 -7.87 4.05 8.68
CA GLU A 54 -9.26 4.51 8.77
C GLU A 54 -10.01 3.85 9.95
N ALA A 55 -9.84 2.54 10.14
CA ALA A 55 -10.44 1.82 11.27
C ALA A 55 -9.92 2.32 12.62
N PHE A 56 -8.60 2.57 12.71
CA PHE A 56 -7.97 3.10 13.92
C PHE A 56 -8.43 4.52 14.25
N GLN A 57 -8.58 5.38 13.24
CA GLN A 57 -9.12 6.73 13.41
C GLN A 57 -10.55 6.70 13.94
N LYS A 58 -11.43 5.87 13.35
CA LYS A 58 -12.81 5.69 13.82
C LYS A 58 -12.85 5.21 15.27
N MET A 59 -12.00 4.25 15.63
CA MET A 59 -11.90 3.76 17.01
C MET A 59 -11.44 4.86 17.97
N THR A 60 -10.43 5.65 17.57
CA THR A 60 -9.90 6.75 18.40
C THR A 60 -10.96 7.81 18.65
N ILE A 61 -11.71 8.20 17.61
CA ILE A 61 -12.83 9.15 17.73
C ILE A 61 -13.89 8.59 18.71
N GLY A 62 -14.28 7.33 18.56
CA GLY A 62 -15.24 6.69 19.46
C GLY A 62 -14.78 6.66 20.92
N ILE A 63 -13.50 6.42 21.18
CA ILE A 63 -12.93 6.48 22.55
C ILE A 63 -13.00 7.89 23.13
N ILE A 64 -12.72 8.92 22.31
CA ILE A 64 -12.80 10.32 22.73
C ILE A 64 -14.24 10.69 23.10
N GLU A 65 -15.20 10.30 22.26
CA GLU A 65 -16.63 10.53 22.50
C GLU A 65 -17.09 9.82 23.78
N LEU A 66 -16.79 8.53 23.94
CA LEU A 66 -17.10 7.80 25.16
C LEU A 66 -16.46 8.43 26.41
N THR A 67 -15.22 8.91 26.30
CA THR A 67 -14.54 9.58 27.43
C THR A 67 -15.24 10.88 27.79
N LYS A 68 -15.74 11.61 26.80
CA LYS A 68 -16.50 12.85 27.02
C LYS A 68 -17.83 12.54 27.70
N ASP A 69 -18.55 11.53 27.24
CA ASP A 69 -19.84 11.13 27.79
C ASP A 69 -19.70 10.66 29.24
N VAL A 70 -18.69 9.84 29.54
CA VAL A 70 -18.41 9.40 30.92
C VAL A 70 -18.08 10.60 31.82
N ARG A 71 -17.31 11.57 31.35
CA ARG A 71 -17.02 12.78 32.14
C ARG A 71 -18.29 13.58 32.42
N GLN A 72 -19.15 13.73 31.43
CA GLN A 72 -20.41 14.45 31.59
C GLN A 72 -21.31 13.77 32.63
N LEU A 73 -21.51 12.45 32.53
CA LEU A 73 -22.28 11.68 33.50
C LEU A 73 -21.72 11.80 34.93
N LEU A 74 -20.39 11.79 35.08
CA LEU A 74 -19.75 11.99 36.39
C LEU A 74 -19.97 13.40 36.96
N THR A 75 -20.10 14.41 36.11
CA THR A 75 -20.46 15.77 36.53
C THR A 75 -21.92 15.84 36.96
N GLU A 76 -22.84 15.27 36.17
CA GLU A 76 -24.28 15.25 36.47
C GLU A 76 -24.62 14.50 37.77
N ILE A 77 -23.87 13.45 38.13
CA ILE A 77 -24.05 12.72 39.40
C ILE A 77 -23.53 13.50 40.62
N ARG A 78 -22.62 14.47 40.42
CA ARG A 78 -22.01 15.26 41.50
C ARG A 78 -22.80 16.53 41.86
N GLU A 79 -23.74 16.94 41.02
CA GLU A 79 -24.70 18.03 41.27
C GLU A 79 -25.98 17.50 41.96
#